data_AF-A0AAF1A1H3-F1
#
_entry.id   AF-A0AAF1A1H3-F1
#
_cell.length_a   1.000
_cell.length_b   1.000
_cell.length_c   1.000
_cell.angle_alpha   90.00
_cell.angle_beta   90.00
_cell.angle_gamma   90.00
#
_symmetry.space_group_name_H-M   'P 1'
#
loop_
_entity.id
_entity.type
_entity.pdbx_description
1 polymer ?
#
loop_
_entity_poly.entity_id
_entity_poly.type
_entity_poly.pdbx_seq_one_letter_code
_entity_poly.pdbx_strand_id
1 'polypeptide(L)' 'MFIIERFQRIHSSEASVGHSYNLIDTRTRRILNVETASRNRISVHEIGEIPFFHANMYLHLQVKQAIIFQAI' A
#
# COMPACT_ATOMS: atom_id res chain seq x y z
N MET A 1 4.90 14.68 9.46
CA MET A 1 6.33 14.40 9.19
C MET A 1 6.67 12.92 9.36
N PHE A 2 5.82 12.08 9.96
CA PHE A 2 6.10 10.64 10.10
C PHE A 2 5.81 9.84 8.82
N ILE A 3 4.71 10.14 8.11
CA ILE A 3 4.34 9.41 6.87
C ILE A 3 5.39 9.56 5.77
N ILE A 4 5.96 10.75 5.58
CA ILE A 4 6.91 11.03 4.48
C ILE A 4 8.18 10.20 4.65
N GLU A 5 8.75 10.17 5.85
CA GLU A 5 9.97 9.39 6.14
C GLU A 5 9.72 7.87 5.99
N ARG A 6 8.55 7.40 6.40
CA ARG A 6 8.16 5.98 6.25
C ARG A 6 7.93 5.62 4.79
N PHE A 7 7.28 6.50 4.03
CA PHE A 7 7.08 6.34 2.60
C PHE A 7 8.40 6.25 1.84
N GLN A 8 9.36 7.14 2.15
CA GLN A 8 10.69 7.10 1.52
C GLN A 8 11.40 5.76 1.72
N ARG A 9 11.30 5.18 2.93
CA ARG A 9 11.87 3.85 3.22
C ARG A 9 11.18 2.73 2.43
N ILE A 10 9.86 2.78 2.31
CA ILE A 10 9.08 1.81 1.50
C ILE A 10 9.50 1.91 0.04
N HIS A 11 9.58 3.13 -0.50
CA HIS A 11 9.96 3.38 -1.89
C HIS A 11 11.41 2.95 -2.20
N SER A 12 12.34 3.11 -1.27
CA SER A 12 13.75 2.79 -1.51
C SER A 12 14.13 1.32 -1.25
N SER A 13 13.22 0.52 -0.70
CA SER A 13 13.53 -0.85 -0.28
C SER A 13 13.02 -1.86 -1.31
N GLU A 14 13.93 -2.58 -1.97
CA GLU A 14 13.57 -3.68 -2.88
C GLU A 14 12.82 -4.82 -2.16
N ALA A 15 12.93 -4.92 -0.84
CA ALA A 15 12.18 -5.87 -0.02
C ALA A 15 10.67 -5.54 0.08
N SER A 16 10.26 -4.34 -0.30
CA SER A 16 8.84 -3.92 -0.26
C SER A 16 8.04 -4.41 -1.46
N VAL A 17 8.70 -4.94 -2.52
CA VAL A 17 8.00 -5.45 -3.71
C VAL A 17 6.93 -6.48 -3.32
N GLY A 18 5.69 -6.27 -3.77
CA GLY A 18 4.60 -7.21 -3.50
C GLY A 18 3.64 -6.80 -2.39
N HIS A 19 3.89 -5.67 -1.71
CA HIS A 19 3.23 -5.36 -0.44
C HIS A 19 2.23 -4.22 -0.53
N SER A 20 1.29 -4.23 0.42
CA SER A 20 0.34 -3.15 0.70
C SER A 20 0.51 -2.71 2.16
N TYR A 21 0.83 -1.44 2.36
CA TYR A 21 1.07 -0.84 3.67
C TYR A 21 -0.07 0.14 4.01
N ASN A 22 -0.63 0.03 5.21
CA ASN A 22 -1.54 1.04 5.75
C ASN A 22 -0.76 1.93 6.72
N LEU A 23 -0.39 3.13 6.27
CA LEU A 23 0.30 4.13 7.06
C LEU A 23 -0.72 5.02 7.77
N ILE A 24 -0.66 5.06 9.09
CA ILE A 24 -1.56 5.87 9.92
C ILE A 24 -0.74 6.99 10.56
N ASP A 25 -1.09 8.25 10.28
CA ASP A 25 -0.61 9.42 11.01
C ASP A 25 -1.66 9.84 12.03
N THR A 26 -1.40 9.51 13.29
CA THR A 26 -2.31 9.81 14.41
C THR A 26 -2.42 11.31 14.72
N ARG A 27 -1.42 12.12 14.34
CA ARG A 27 -1.41 13.56 14.60
C ARG A 27 -2.29 14.30 13.60
N THR A 28 -2.21 13.94 12.33
CA THR A 28 -3.05 14.53 11.27
C THR A 28 -4.35 13.76 11.05
N ARG A 29 -4.51 12.60 11.71
CA ARG A 29 -5.62 11.66 11.52
C ARG A 29 -5.78 11.21 10.06
N ARG A 30 -4.66 11.12 9.35
CA ARG A 30 -4.63 10.69 7.95
C ARG A 30 -4.21 9.24 7.87
N ILE A 31 -4.84 8.51 6.96
CA ILE A 31 -4.51 7.12 6.66
C ILE A 31 -4.19 7.03 5.18
N LEU A 32 -3.03 6.48 4.86
CA LEU A 32 -2.62 6.20 3.48
C LEU A 32 -2.45 4.71 3.29
N ASN A 33 -3.07 4.17 2.25
CA ASN A 33 -2.68 2.89 1.69
C ASN A 33 -1.57 3.10 0.66
N VAL A 34 -0.50 2.32 0.76
CA VAL A 34 0.64 2.35 -0.16
C VAL A 34 0.86 0.95 -0.72
N GLU A 35 0.65 0.80 -2.01
CA GLU A 35 0.87 -0.45 -2.72
C GLU A 35 2.18 -0.39 -3.48
N THR A 36 2.96 -1.47 -3.43
CA THR A 36 4.29 -1.54 -4.05
C THR A 36 4.43 -2.82 -4.85
N ALA A 37 4.95 -2.71 -6.06
CA ALA A 37 5.25 -3.83 -6.93
C ALA A 37 6.63 -3.68 -7.54
N SER A 38 7.08 -4.75 -8.20
CA SER A 38 8.38 -4.81 -8.87
C SER A 38 8.58 -3.65 -9.85
N ARG A 39 9.85 -3.32 -10.10
CA ARG A 39 10.25 -2.19 -10.98
C ARG A 39 9.81 -0.83 -10.43
N ASN A 40 9.89 -0.64 -9.10
CA ASN A 40 9.55 0.61 -8.39
C ASN A 40 8.15 1.14 -8.70
N ARG A 41 7.20 0.25 -9.00
CA ARG A 41 5.81 0.64 -9.21
C ARG A 41 5.17 0.85 -7.85
N ILE A 42 4.57 2.02 -7.67
CA ILE A 42 3.98 2.42 -6.40
C ILE A 42 2.63 3.10 -6.64
N SER A 43 1.68 2.84 -5.76
CA SER A 43 0.41 3.57 -5.70
C SER A 43 0.21 4.06 -4.28
N VAL A 44 -0.34 5.26 -4.13
CA VAL A 44 -0.66 5.87 -2.84
C VAL A 44 -2.11 6.31 -2.89
N HIS A 45 -2.90 5.80 -1.97
CA HIS A 45 -4.30 6.14 -1.83
C HIS A 45 -4.56 6.68 -0.42
N GLU A 46 -5.12 7.88 -0.33
CA GLU A 46 -5.58 8.42 0.94
C GLU A 46 -6.98 7.90 1.25
N ILE A 47 -7.12 7.29 2.42
CA ILE A 47 -8.39 6.74 2.90
C ILE A 47 -9.17 7.88 3.55
N GLY A 48 -10.34 8.16 2.98
CA GLY A 48 -11.29 9.13 3.49
C GLY A 48 -12.24 8.54 4.55
N GLU A 49 -13.45 9.09 4.64
CA GLU A 49 -14.44 8.71 5.65
C GLU A 49 -15.06 7.32 5.42
N ILE A 50 -15.00 6.83 4.18
CA ILE A 50 -15.55 5.52 3.81
C ILE A 50 -14.60 4.41 4.29
N PRO A 51 -15.09 3.38 5.00
CA PRO A 51 -14.28 2.27 5.45
C PRO A 51 -13.52 1.62 4.28
N PHE A 52 -12.22 1.41 4.48
CA PHE A 52 -11.33 0.78 3.51
C PHE A 52 -10.97 -0.64 3.96
N PHE A 53 -11.06 -1.58 3.03
CA PHE A 53 -10.71 -2.99 3.24
C PHE A 53 -9.70 -3.42 2.20
N HIS A 54 -8.69 -4.17 2.63
CA HIS A 54 -7.67 -4.71 1.73
C HIS A 54 -7.33 -6.15 2.14
N ALA A 55 -7.31 -7.06 1.17
CA ALA A 55 -6.89 -8.44 1.34
C ALA A 55 -6.07 -8.89 0.13
N ASN A 56 -4.76 -9.12 0.33
CA ASN A 56 -3.81 -9.77 -0.59
C ASN A 56 -4.01 -9.53 -2.11
N MET A 57 -4.46 -8.33 -2.51
CA MET A 57 -4.84 -7.97 -3.87
C MET A 57 -4.62 -6.48 -4.06
N TYR A 58 -4.00 -6.08 -5.16
CA TYR A 58 -3.80 -4.66 -5.48
C TYR A 58 -5.13 -4.03 -5.89
N LEU A 59 -5.51 -2.94 -5.23
CA LEU A 59 -6.72 -2.18 -5.51
C LEU A 59 -6.41 -0.91 -6.32
N HIS A 60 -5.27 -0.29 -6.07
CA HIS A 60 -4.92 1.02 -6.62
C HIS A 60 -3.75 0.99 -7.60
N LEU A 61 -2.96 -0.08 -7.59
CA LEU A 61 -1.85 -0.30 -8.50
C LEU A 61 -2.28 -1.26 -9.60
N GLN A 62 -2.30 -0.76 -10.84
CA GLN A 62 -2.62 -1.58 -12.00
C GLN A 62 -1.48 -2.55 -12.32
N VAL A 63 -1.61 -3.77 -11.82
CA VAL A 63 -0.72 -4.89 -12.14
C VAL A 63 -1.56 -6.07 -12.60
N LYS A 64 -0.99 -6.91 -13.47
CA LYS A 64 -1.64 -8.17 -13.85
C LYS A 64 -1.61 -9.11 -12.65
N GLN A 65 -2.77 -9.31 -12.03
CA GLN A 65 -2.92 -10.16 -10.85
C GLN A 65 -3.34 -11.55 -11.30
N ALA A 66 -2.52 -12.55 -10.98
CA ALA A 66 -2.94 -13.94 -11.07
C ALA A 66 -3.65 -14.27 -9.75
N ILE A 67 -4.97 -14.37 -9.78
CA ILE A 67 -5.74 -14.84 -8.63
C ILE A 67 -5.47 -16.34 -8.50
N ILE A 68 -4.62 -16.72 -7.55
CA ILE A 68 -4.49 -18.10 -7.12
C ILE A 68 -5.52 -18.28 -6.01
N PHE A 69 -6.56 -19.08 -6.25
CA PHE A 69 -7.46 -19.50 -5.18
C PHE A 69 -6.65 -20.31 -4.16
N GLN A 70 -6.28 -19.69 -3.03
CA GLN A 70 -5.94 -20.45 -1.84
C GLN A 70 -7.26 -20.96 -1.26
N ALA A 71 -7.61 -22.20 -1.58
CA ALA A 71 -8.62 -22.93 -0.82
C ALA A 71 -8.10 -23.01 0.62
N ILE A 72 -8.85 -22.40 1.54
CA ILE A 72 -8.65 -22.47 2.98
C ILE A 72 -9.28 -23.76 3.49
#